data_AF-A0A2S9GI96-F1
#
_entry.id   AF-A0A2S9GI96-F1
#
_cell.length_a   1.000
_cell.length_b   1.000
_cell.length_c   1.000
_cell.angle_alpha   90.00
_cell.angle_beta   90.00
_cell.angle_gamma   90.00
#
_symmetry.space_group_name_H-M   'P 1'
#
loop_
_entity.id
_entity.type
_entity.pdbx_description
1 polymer ?
#
loop_
_entity_poly.entity_id
_entity_poly.type
_entity_poly.pdbx_seq_one_letter_code
_entity_poly.pdbx_strand_id
1 'polypeptide(L)'
;LRIAALLDDGTTLSFVDQRTFGGWMLADLVTVDGTDVPLPVAHIARDPLDPLFDRNAVVNVLRHKHSEIKRQLLDQTVVSGIGNI
;
A
#
# COMPACT_ATOMS: atom_id res chain seq x y z
N LEU A 1 20.04 6.14 3.72
CA LEU A 1 20.03 6.71 2.35
C LEU A 1 19.18 7.98 2.38
N ARG A 2 19.57 9.05 1.69
CA ARG A 2 18.78 10.29 1.58
C ARG A 2 18.50 10.57 0.12
N ILE A 3 17.23 10.62 -0.26
CA ILE A 3 16.79 11.06 -1.59
C ILE A 3 16.22 12.47 -1.42
N ALA A 4 16.53 13.39 -2.33
CA ALA A 4 16.00 14.75 -2.30
C ALA A 4 15.59 15.22 -3.69
N ALA A 5 14.52 16.02 -3.75
CA ALA A 5 14.07 16.72 -4.95
C ALA A 5 13.90 18.21 -4.65
N LEU A 6 14.32 19.05 -5.59
CA LEU A 6 14.01 20.47 -5.60
C LEU A 6 12.84 20.69 -6.55
N LEU A 7 11.74 21.22 -6.03
CA LEU A 7 10.56 21.58 -6.82
C LEU A 7 10.79 22.91 -7.54
N ASP A 8 9.97 23.19 -8.54
CA ASP A 8 10.04 24.39 -9.38
C ASP A 8 9.80 25.70 -8.61
N ASP A 9 9.07 25.64 -7.49
CA ASP A 9 8.86 26.74 -6.56
C ASP A 9 10.03 26.96 -5.56
N GLY A 10 11.09 26.14 -5.64
CA GLY A 10 12.24 26.20 -4.74
C GLY A 10 12.10 25.37 -3.46
N THR A 11 10.97 24.68 -3.25
CA THR A 11 10.76 23.79 -2.10
C THR A 11 11.63 22.54 -2.23
N THR A 12 12.30 22.15 -1.13
CA THR A 12 13.08 20.90 -1.08
C THR A 12 12.28 19.80 -0.38
N LEU A 13 12.03 18.71 -1.10
CA LEU A 13 11.48 17.47 -0.55
C LEU A 13 12.63 16.52 -0.19
N SER A 14 12.64 15.99 1.04
CA SER A 14 13.63 15.00 1.49
C SER A 14 12.96 13.71 1.93
N PHE A 15 13.38 12.58 1.39
CA PHE A 15 13.09 11.24 1.89
C PHE A 15 14.29 10.75 2.71
N VAL A 16 14.07 10.51 3.99
CA VAL A 16 15.10 10.12 4.96
C VAL A 16 14.75 8.75 5.52
N ASP A 17 15.56 7.76 5.19
CA ASP A 17 15.45 6.41 5.74
C ASP A 17 16.80 5.93 6.29
N GLN A 18 16.84 5.77 7.62
CA GLN A 18 17.99 5.30 8.38
C GLN A 18 18.25 3.80 8.16
N ARG A 19 17.17 3.01 8.00
CA ARG A 19 17.24 1.54 7.90
C ARG A 19 17.33 1.06 6.46
N THR A 20 17.16 1.96 5.49
CA THR A 20 17.36 1.72 4.06
C THR A 20 16.45 0.62 3.49
N PHE A 21 15.21 0.55 3.97
CA PHE A 21 14.18 -0.34 3.45
C PHE A 21 13.24 0.33 2.44
N GLY A 22 13.10 1.65 2.49
CA GLY A 22 12.29 2.43 1.57
C GLY A 22 13.11 3.13 0.49
N GLY A 23 12.41 3.62 -0.53
CA GLY A 23 13.00 4.32 -1.66
C GLY A 23 11.96 4.91 -2.59
N TRP A 24 12.42 5.57 -3.65
CA TRP A 24 11.59 6.08 -4.73
C TRP A 24 11.73 5.16 -5.94
N MET A 25 10.63 4.96 -6.65
CA MET A 25 10.58 4.17 -7.87
C MET A 25 9.71 4.90 -8.88
N LEU A 26 10.24 5.12 -10.08
CA LEU A 26 9.40 5.48 -11.22
C LEU A 26 8.74 4.20 -11.75
N ALA A 27 7.44 4.25 -11.92
CA ALA A 27 6.65 3.10 -12.32
C ALA A 27 5.51 3.54 -13.24
N ASP A 28 5.16 2.66 -14.17
CA ASP A 28 3.98 2.82 -14.99
C ASP A 28 2.71 2.71 -14.13
N LEU A 29 1.68 3.45 -14.52
CA LEU A 29 0.36 3.35 -13.90
C LEU A 29 -0.47 2.28 -14.62
N VAL A 30 -1.24 1.54 -13.84
CA VAL A 30 -2.25 0.58 -14.31
C VAL A 30 -3.56 0.82 -13.59
N THR A 31 -4.68 0.58 -14.26
CA THR A 31 -6.01 0.71 -13.65
C THR A 31 -6.40 -0.60 -12.98
N VAL A 32 -6.65 -0.56 -11.67
CA VAL A 32 -7.20 -1.67 -10.88
C VAL A 32 -8.50 -1.22 -10.25
N ASP A 33 -9.60 -1.94 -10.50
CA ASP A 33 -10.94 -1.62 -9.98
C ASP A 33 -11.35 -0.14 -10.18
N GLY A 34 -10.98 0.43 -11.34
CA GLY A 34 -11.28 1.82 -11.70
C GLY A 34 -10.39 2.87 -11.04
N THR A 35 -9.30 2.49 -10.37
CA THR A 35 -8.31 3.39 -9.77
C THR A 35 -6.95 3.19 -10.44
N ASP A 36 -6.31 4.28 -10.87
CA ASP A 36 -4.95 4.23 -11.40
C ASP A 36 -3.93 4.15 -10.27
N VAL A 37 -3.11 3.10 -10.30
CA VAL A 37 -2.08 2.84 -9.29
C VAL A 37 -0.75 2.45 -9.95
N PRO A 38 0.40 2.69 -9.30
CA PRO A 38 1.67 2.18 -9.80
C PRO A 38 1.65 0.65 -9.94
N LEU A 39 2.16 0.12 -11.06
CA LEU A 39 2.22 -1.32 -11.33
C LEU A 39 2.76 -2.16 -10.15
N PRO A 40 3.83 -1.75 -9.42
CA PRO A 40 4.33 -2.52 -8.28
C PRO A 40 3.33 -2.71 -7.14
N VAL A 41 2.33 -1.83 -7.00
CA VAL A 41 1.31 -1.90 -5.93
C VAL A 41 -0.03 -2.43 -6.41
N ALA A 42 -0.16 -2.81 -7.69
CA ALA A 42 -1.42 -3.26 -8.28
C ALA A 42 -2.04 -4.51 -7.61
N HIS A 43 -1.24 -5.28 -6.88
CA HIS A 43 -1.66 -6.48 -6.15
C HIS A 43 -2.04 -6.21 -4.68
N ILE A 44 -1.86 -4.98 -4.21
CA ILE A 44 -2.19 -4.57 -2.84
C ILE A 44 -3.70 -4.31 -2.78
N ALA A 45 -4.35 -4.92 -1.79
CA ALA A 45 -5.78 -4.73 -1.54
C ALA A 45 -6.06 -3.30 -1.08
N ARG A 46 -7.33 -2.90 -1.19
CA ARG A 46 -7.76 -1.54 -0.84
C ARG A 46 -7.66 -1.28 0.66
N ASP A 47 -7.37 -0.03 1.01
CA ASP A 47 -7.25 0.42 2.40
C ASP A 47 -8.63 0.48 3.09
N PRO A 48 -8.75 0.12 4.38
CA PRO A 48 -10.02 0.20 5.13
C PRO A 48 -10.65 1.60 5.18
N LEU A 49 -9.87 2.66 4.99
CA LEU A 49 -10.34 4.05 4.99
C LEU A 49 -10.70 4.55 3.59
N ASP A 50 -10.46 3.77 2.54
CA ASP A 50 -10.86 4.10 1.18
C ASP A 50 -12.39 4.01 1.04
N PRO A 51 -13.06 5.02 0.44
CA PRO A 51 -14.51 5.01 0.22
C PRO A 51 -15.06 3.81 -0.55
N LEU A 52 -14.23 3.16 -1.38
CA LEU A 52 -14.61 1.98 -2.18
C LEU A 52 -14.30 0.65 -1.48
N PHE A 53 -13.90 0.68 -0.20
CA PHE A 53 -13.60 -0.53 0.56
C PHE A 53 -14.86 -1.37 0.85
N ASP A 54 -14.88 -2.62 0.36
CA ASP A 54 -15.94 -3.58 0.67
C ASP A 54 -15.56 -4.46 1.88
N ARG A 55 -16.04 -4.06 3.05
CA ARG A 55 -15.87 -4.81 4.30
C ARG A 55 -16.39 -6.24 4.20
N ASN A 56 -17.51 -6.47 3.52
CA ASN A 56 -18.13 -7.80 3.47
C ASN A 56 -17.29 -8.75 2.61
N ALA A 57 -16.74 -8.27 1.49
CA ALA A 57 -15.81 -9.02 0.67
C ALA A 57 -14.57 -9.46 1.47
N VAL A 58 -13.96 -8.55 2.23
CA VAL A 58 -12.79 -8.88 3.07
C VAL A 58 -13.15 -9.92 4.13
N VAL A 59 -14.26 -9.75 4.85
CA VAL A 59 -14.74 -10.73 5.83
C VAL A 59 -14.95 -12.10 5.19
N ASN A 60 -15.52 -12.15 3.99
CA ASN A 60 -15.69 -13.40 3.26
C ASN A 60 -14.34 -14.06 2.94
N VAL A 61 -13.35 -13.32 2.47
CA VAL A 61 -11.99 -13.85 2.23
C VAL A 61 -11.38 -14.41 3.53
N LEU A 62 -11.45 -13.66 4.63
CA LEU A 62 -10.89 -14.06 5.91
C LEU A 62 -11.51 -15.36 6.44
N ARG A 63 -12.84 -15.53 6.29
CA ARG A 63 -13.56 -16.73 6.73
C ARG A 63 -13.13 -18.00 6.00
N HIS A 64 -12.60 -17.90 4.78
CA HIS A 64 -12.16 -19.05 3.99
C HIS A 64 -10.67 -19.38 4.18
N LYS A 65 -9.90 -18.56 4.88
CA LYS A 65 -8.47 -18.81 5.14
C LYS A 65 -8.29 -19.62 6.43
N HIS A 66 -7.52 -20.71 6.37
CA HIS A 66 -7.22 -21.61 7.50
C HIS A 66 -5.96 -21.21 8.26
N SER A 67 -5.84 -19.94 8.65
CA SER A 67 -4.70 -19.48 9.47
C SER A 67 -5.08 -18.45 10.50
N GLU A 68 -4.18 -18.18 11.44
CA GLU A 68 -4.40 -17.20 12.50
C GLU A 68 -4.81 -15.83 11.95
N ILE A 69 -5.80 -15.22 12.60
CA ILE A 69 -6.39 -13.95 12.14
C ILE A 69 -5.35 -12.84 12.02
N LYS A 70 -4.38 -12.77 12.94
CA LYS A 70 -3.29 -11.78 12.88
C LYS A 70 -2.49 -11.91 11.58
N ARG A 71 -2.17 -13.14 11.16
CA ARG A 71 -1.42 -13.39 9.92
C ARG A 71 -2.22 -12.94 8.70
N GLN A 72 -3.54 -13.14 8.71
CA GLN A 72 -4.40 -12.72 7.62
C GLN A 72 -4.57 -11.19 7.57
N LEU A 73 -4.61 -10.51 8.71
CA LEU A 73 -4.68 -9.04 8.76
C LEU A 73 -3.38 -8.37 8.31
N LEU A 74 -2.23 -9.05 8.42
CA LEU A 74 -0.95 -8.53 7.91
C LEU A 74 -0.76 -8.78 6.41
N ASP A 75 -1.62 -9.59 5.78
CA ASP A 75 -1.58 -9.91 4.36
C ASP A 75 -2.12 -8.74 3.52
N GLN A 76 -1.21 -7.99 2.90
CA GLN A 76 -1.55 -6.80 2.10
C GLN A 76 -2.38 -7.13 0.85
N THR A 77 -2.54 -8.40 0.48
CA THR A 77 -3.43 -8.83 -0.62
C THR A 77 -4.88 -9.04 -0.16
N VAL A 78 -5.13 -9.00 1.16
CA VAL A 78 -6.47 -9.12 1.75
C VAL A 78 -6.97 -7.75 2.21
N VAL A 79 -6.11 -6.99 2.88
CA VAL A 79 -6.39 -5.63 3.34
C VAL A 79 -5.06 -4.90 3.53
N SER A 80 -4.92 -3.68 3.00
CA SER A 80 -3.70 -2.91 3.15
C SER A 80 -3.66 -2.11 4.46
N GLY A 81 -2.48 -1.57 4.79
CA GLY A 81 -2.33 -0.54 5.82
C GLY A 81 -2.28 -1.09 7.26
N ILE A 82 -2.61 -2.36 7.47
CA ILE A 82 -2.45 -3.02 8.77
C ILE A 82 -1.04 -3.58 8.91
N GLY A 83 -0.33 -3.11 9.95
CA GLY A 83 1.03 -3.55 10.29
C GLY A 83 1.13 -4.09 11.72
N ASN A 84 2.36 -4.40 12.12
CA ASN A 84 2.68 -4.63 13.54
C ASN A 84 2.99 -3.28 14.19
N ILE A 85 2.28 -2.96 15.29
CA ILE A 85 2.55 -1.81 16.16
C ILE A 85 3.12 -2.28 17.51
#